data_AF-A0A847F9M0-F1
#
_entry.id   AF-A0A847F9M0-F1
#
_cell.length_a   1.000
_cell.length_b   1.000
_cell.length_c   1.000
_cell.angle_alpha   90.00
_cell.angle_beta   90.00
_cell.angle_gamma   90.00
#
_symmetry.space_group_name_H-M   'P 1'
#
loop_
_entity.id
_entity.type
_entity.pdbx_description
1 polymer ?
#
loop_
_entity_poly.entity_id
_entity_poly.type
_entity_poly.pdbx_seq_one_letter_code
_entity_poly.pdbx_strand_id
1 'polypeptide(L)'
;MTAHLHVHSHFSLLEGLPSPQELAEAAAAHGMPAIALTDHNSLSGAVEFTLACQSAGVQPIIGVELDVQLTDAGGSAYPLVLLIEDARGWPSLCRLTSQIYNLPEVNGKRPCPPSLLAQHTEGLICLTGGTRSALYHLANTRQEAHAQGWLSHLADLFPGRLYVELQLMAGRDSAAASRLAKLAAEMALPLAAAHDIYMLTPDGADVQRTLTAARLNVTLSELPPGTAAATGAHFITPQELERRFVAFPQALAGTDEIVSRCTFRLPLGGTHFPQLDLPHGASALDVLRRKAYEGAAHKYGALTPAINQRLERELGVIGEMKYEAIFLIVEELLQFARSQGILTASRGSAASSLVAYSLGITTPDPLAHNLYFERFLNPARATPPDIDTDLCSRRREEIIQHVFERYGTARVAMVGTI
;
A
#
# COMPACT_ATOMS: atom_id res chain seq x y z
N MET A 1 -5.46 -20.37 -17.82
CA MET A 1 -5.90 -18.96 -17.93
C MET A 1 -4.89 -18.17 -17.15
N THR A 2 -3.90 -17.60 -17.82
CA THR A 2 -2.69 -17.12 -17.16
C THR A 2 -2.74 -15.62 -16.85
N ALA A 3 -1.97 -15.21 -15.84
CA ALA A 3 -1.90 -13.86 -15.30
C ALA A 3 -0.45 -13.42 -15.10
N HIS A 4 -0.20 -12.12 -15.08
CA HIS A 4 1.12 -11.60 -14.73
C HIS A 4 1.26 -11.47 -13.21
N LEU A 5 2.30 -12.08 -12.65
CA LEU A 5 2.57 -12.10 -11.21
C LEU A 5 3.71 -11.18 -10.74
N HIS A 6 4.45 -10.57 -11.67
CA HIS A 6 5.64 -9.78 -11.40
C HIS A 6 5.61 -8.48 -12.22
N VAL A 7 4.88 -7.47 -11.74
CA VAL A 7 4.56 -6.26 -12.52
C VAL A 7 4.89 -5.02 -11.71
N HIS A 8 5.51 -4.05 -12.38
CA HIS A 8 5.91 -2.78 -11.79
C HIS A 8 5.08 -1.65 -12.41
N SER A 9 4.52 -0.81 -11.54
CA SER A 9 3.89 0.46 -11.92
C SER A 9 4.88 1.62 -11.74
N HIS A 10 4.44 2.84 -12.03
CA HIS A 10 5.21 4.05 -11.71
C HIS A 10 5.47 4.27 -10.20
N PHE A 11 4.83 3.49 -9.32
CA PHE A 11 5.17 3.47 -7.89
C PHE A 11 6.46 2.69 -7.60
N SER A 12 6.97 1.91 -8.56
CA SER A 12 8.39 1.57 -8.64
C SER A 12 9.15 2.80 -9.15
N LEU A 13 9.46 3.71 -8.22
CA LEU A 13 9.93 5.05 -8.53
C LEU A 13 11.16 5.04 -9.44
N LEU A 14 11.04 5.75 -10.56
CA LEU A 14 12.06 5.82 -11.60
C LEU A 14 12.41 4.45 -12.25
N GLU A 15 11.48 3.50 -12.24
CA GLU A 15 11.67 2.18 -12.88
C GLU A 15 10.49 1.79 -13.78
N GLY A 16 9.29 1.68 -13.20
CA GLY A 16 8.08 1.29 -13.92
C GLY A 16 7.45 2.49 -14.62
N LEU A 17 6.90 2.24 -15.81
CA LEU A 17 6.24 3.26 -16.62
C LEU A 17 4.71 3.35 -16.40
N PRO A 18 3.96 2.24 -16.37
CA PRO A 18 2.51 2.33 -16.39
C PRO A 18 1.92 2.71 -15.05
N SER A 19 0.79 3.39 -15.08
CA SER A 19 -0.07 3.56 -13.91
C SER A 19 -0.76 2.26 -13.51
N PRO A 20 -1.16 2.11 -12.24
CA PRO A 20 -1.99 0.99 -11.83
C PRO A 20 -3.29 0.85 -12.65
N GLN A 21 -3.86 1.98 -13.09
CA GLN A 21 -5.03 1.99 -13.97
C GLN A 21 -4.73 1.37 -15.33
N GLU A 22 -3.68 1.82 -16.00
CA GLU A 22 -3.26 1.28 -17.31
C GLU A 22 -2.95 -0.23 -17.25
N LEU A 23 -2.34 -0.71 -16.14
CA LEU A 23 -2.10 -2.13 -15.92
C LEU A 23 -3.40 -2.94 -15.82
N ALA A 24 -4.38 -2.45 -15.04
CA ALA A 24 -5.67 -3.11 -14.88
C ALA A 24 -6.47 -3.14 -16.20
N GLU A 25 -6.45 -2.04 -16.95
CA GLU A 25 -7.10 -1.94 -18.26
C GLU A 25 -6.46 -2.89 -19.29
N ALA A 26 -5.12 -2.99 -19.30
CA ALA A 26 -4.42 -3.93 -20.17
C ALA A 26 -4.76 -5.40 -19.84
N ALA A 27 -4.81 -5.76 -18.55
CA ALA A 27 -5.23 -7.09 -18.11
C ALA A 27 -6.66 -7.41 -18.58
N ALA A 28 -7.60 -6.48 -18.38
CA ALA A 28 -8.98 -6.64 -18.83
C ALA A 28 -9.10 -6.76 -20.35
N ALA A 29 -8.40 -5.91 -21.11
CA ALA A 29 -8.41 -5.92 -22.58
C ALA A 29 -7.91 -7.25 -23.16
N HIS A 30 -7.01 -7.94 -22.46
CA HIS A 30 -6.51 -9.26 -22.84
C HIS A 30 -7.25 -10.44 -22.20
N GLY A 31 -8.34 -10.18 -21.45
CA GLY A 31 -9.15 -11.22 -20.81
C GLY A 31 -8.43 -11.97 -19.69
N MET A 32 -7.46 -11.35 -19.04
CA MET A 32 -6.80 -11.94 -17.87
C MET A 32 -7.73 -11.86 -16.66
N PRO A 33 -7.90 -12.95 -15.90
CA PRO A 33 -8.78 -12.95 -14.73
C PRO A 33 -8.18 -12.21 -13.53
N ALA A 34 -6.85 -12.09 -13.49
CA ALA A 34 -6.10 -11.49 -12.41
C ALA A 34 -4.82 -10.80 -12.92
N ILE A 35 -4.27 -9.90 -12.12
CA ILE A 35 -2.94 -9.32 -12.30
C ILE A 35 -2.35 -8.98 -10.94
N ALA A 36 -1.04 -9.19 -10.77
CA ALA A 36 -0.32 -8.75 -9.60
C ALA A 36 0.30 -7.36 -9.77
N LEU A 37 0.43 -6.64 -8.67
CA LEU A 37 1.31 -5.48 -8.56
C LEU A 37 2.39 -5.78 -7.54
N THR A 38 3.64 -5.70 -7.97
CA THR A 38 4.84 -6.05 -7.19
C THR A 38 5.86 -4.93 -7.30
N ASP A 39 5.46 -3.73 -6.91
CA ASP A 39 6.34 -2.57 -6.96
C ASP A 39 7.59 -2.76 -6.10
N HIS A 40 8.68 -2.11 -6.51
CA HIS A 40 9.98 -2.29 -5.87
C HIS A 40 10.04 -1.60 -4.51
N ASN A 41 10.22 -2.40 -3.44
CA ASN A 41 10.33 -1.98 -2.04
C ASN A 41 9.16 -1.11 -1.52
N SER A 42 8.00 -1.14 -2.17
CA SER A 42 6.89 -0.26 -1.84
C SER A 42 5.51 -0.90 -2.06
N LEU A 43 4.55 -0.49 -1.23
CA LEU A 43 3.13 -0.79 -1.36
C LEU A 43 2.30 0.46 -1.72
N SER A 44 2.95 1.57 -2.09
CA SER A 44 2.29 2.87 -2.32
C SER A 44 1.16 2.78 -3.36
N GLY A 45 1.31 1.96 -4.40
CA GLY A 45 0.31 1.77 -5.44
C GLY A 45 -0.85 0.84 -5.08
N ALA A 46 -0.83 0.16 -3.92
CA ALA A 46 -1.75 -0.95 -3.63
C ALA A 46 -3.23 -0.53 -3.60
N VAL A 47 -3.55 0.64 -3.05
CA VAL A 47 -4.94 1.15 -2.99
C VAL A 47 -5.44 1.53 -4.37
N GLU A 48 -4.66 2.31 -5.13
CA GLU A 48 -5.01 2.75 -6.48
C GLU A 48 -5.18 1.56 -7.42
N PHE A 49 -4.25 0.60 -7.36
CA PHE A 49 -4.32 -0.66 -8.11
C PHE A 49 -5.55 -1.49 -7.78
N THR A 50 -5.88 -1.61 -6.50
CA THR A 50 -7.07 -2.37 -6.07
C THR A 50 -8.34 -1.75 -6.65
N LEU A 51 -8.47 -0.43 -6.57
CA LEU A 51 -9.62 0.30 -7.12
C LEU A 51 -9.71 0.20 -8.64
N ALA A 52 -8.56 0.30 -9.33
CA ALA A 52 -8.48 0.13 -10.78
C ALA A 52 -8.91 -1.27 -11.22
N CYS A 53 -8.38 -2.32 -10.58
CA CYS A 53 -8.72 -3.71 -10.86
C CYS A 53 -10.23 -3.98 -10.60
N GLN A 54 -10.77 -3.48 -9.49
CA GLN A 54 -12.21 -3.60 -9.18
C GLN A 54 -13.07 -2.96 -10.28
N SER A 55 -12.69 -1.78 -10.78
CA SER A 55 -13.40 -1.08 -11.84
C SER A 55 -13.31 -1.80 -13.19
N ALA A 56 -12.18 -2.44 -13.47
CA ALA A 56 -11.93 -3.20 -14.69
C ALA A 56 -12.47 -4.65 -14.65
N GLY A 57 -12.96 -5.13 -13.49
CA GLY A 57 -13.44 -6.50 -13.32
C GLY A 57 -12.32 -7.55 -13.28
N VAL A 58 -11.11 -7.16 -12.87
CA VAL A 58 -9.93 -8.01 -12.76
C VAL A 58 -9.60 -8.24 -11.28
N GLN A 59 -9.16 -9.45 -10.91
CA GLN A 59 -8.71 -9.72 -9.54
C GLN A 59 -7.35 -9.05 -9.27
N PRO A 60 -7.24 -8.15 -8.28
CA PRO A 60 -5.95 -7.63 -7.84
C PRO A 60 -5.21 -8.67 -7.00
N ILE A 61 -3.93 -8.90 -7.30
CA ILE A 61 -3.00 -9.62 -6.44
C ILE A 61 -1.97 -8.60 -5.94
N ILE A 62 -1.89 -8.41 -4.63
CA ILE A 62 -1.00 -7.40 -4.05
C ILE A 62 0.30 -8.08 -3.62
N GLY A 63 1.44 -7.49 -3.97
CA GLY A 63 2.75 -7.96 -3.59
C GLY A 63 3.80 -6.87 -3.61
N VAL A 64 5.07 -7.27 -3.53
CA VAL A 64 6.23 -6.39 -3.53
C VAL A 64 7.45 -7.15 -4.09
N GLU A 65 8.28 -6.49 -4.89
CA GLU A 65 9.65 -6.95 -5.18
C GLU A 65 10.58 -6.37 -4.11
N LEU A 66 11.32 -7.21 -3.38
CA LEU A 66 12.29 -6.78 -2.37
C LEU A 66 13.72 -7.13 -2.78
N ASP A 67 14.64 -6.20 -2.56
CA ASP A 67 16.08 -6.49 -2.62
C ASP A 67 16.50 -7.25 -1.34
N VAL A 68 16.75 -8.57 -1.42
CA VAL A 68 17.11 -9.44 -0.28
C VAL A 68 18.57 -9.87 -0.34
N GLN A 69 19.29 -9.76 0.77
CA GLN A 69 20.68 -10.21 0.89
C GLN A 69 20.76 -11.73 1.01
N LEU A 70 21.88 -12.34 0.59
CA LEU A 70 22.10 -13.78 0.80
C LEU A 70 22.41 -14.15 2.25
N THR A 71 22.99 -13.21 3.02
CA THR A 71 23.40 -13.44 4.42
C THR A 71 23.22 -12.17 5.25
N ASP A 72 23.06 -12.31 6.56
CA ASP A 72 22.99 -11.17 7.49
C ASP A 72 24.32 -10.40 7.62
N ALA A 73 25.43 -10.96 7.15
CA ALA A 73 26.72 -10.26 7.10
C ALA A 73 26.75 -9.14 6.05
N GLY A 74 25.69 -9.00 5.26
CA GLY A 74 25.58 -8.04 4.17
C GLY A 74 26.10 -8.57 2.84
N GLY A 75 26.36 -7.67 1.90
CA GLY A 75 26.82 -7.97 0.55
C GLY A 75 25.77 -7.69 -0.52
N SER A 76 25.85 -8.42 -1.64
CA SER A 76 24.91 -8.27 -2.76
C SER A 76 23.49 -8.62 -2.32
N ALA A 77 22.55 -7.79 -2.76
CA ALA A 77 21.12 -8.03 -2.64
C ALA A 77 20.53 -8.38 -4.00
N TYR A 78 19.51 -9.22 -3.99
CA TYR A 78 18.85 -9.73 -5.18
C TYR A 78 17.34 -9.67 -5.01
N PRO A 79 16.58 -9.44 -6.09
CA PRO A 79 15.13 -9.36 -6.02
C PRO A 79 14.53 -10.70 -5.58
N LEU A 80 13.50 -10.58 -4.74
CA LEU A 80 12.59 -11.63 -4.33
C LEU A 80 11.17 -11.07 -4.39
N VAL A 81 10.24 -11.80 -5.01
CA VAL A 81 8.86 -11.33 -5.15
C VAL A 81 7.99 -11.98 -4.09
N LEU A 82 7.28 -11.17 -3.31
CA LEU A 82 6.34 -11.64 -2.29
C LEU A 82 4.92 -11.24 -2.67
N LEU A 83 4.00 -12.19 -2.66
CA LEU A 83 2.58 -11.99 -2.96
C LEU A 83 1.74 -12.28 -1.72
N ILE A 84 0.70 -11.49 -1.48
CA ILE A 84 -0.24 -11.74 -0.40
C ILE A 84 -1.19 -12.87 -0.81
N GLU A 85 -1.12 -13.98 -0.09
CA GLU A 85 -2.01 -15.12 -0.25
C GLU A 85 -3.36 -14.85 0.44
N ASP A 86 -3.31 -14.42 1.69
CA ASP A 86 -4.50 -14.25 2.54
C ASP A 86 -4.39 -13.04 3.49
N ALA A 87 -5.39 -12.84 4.34
CA ALA A 87 -5.48 -11.70 5.25
C ALA A 87 -4.29 -11.52 6.21
N ARG A 88 -3.51 -12.58 6.48
CA ARG A 88 -2.29 -12.51 7.30
C ARG A 88 -1.12 -11.89 6.54
N GLY A 89 -1.10 -12.01 5.21
CA GLY A 89 0.00 -11.49 4.40
C GLY A 89 0.07 -9.96 4.36
N TRP A 90 -1.07 -9.27 4.42
CA TRP A 90 -1.10 -7.79 4.46
C TRP A 90 -0.31 -7.20 5.64
N PRO A 91 -0.60 -7.54 6.92
CA PRO A 91 0.19 -7.03 8.03
C PRO A 91 1.67 -7.49 7.96
N SER A 92 1.96 -8.68 7.44
CA SER A 92 3.34 -9.15 7.25
C SER A 92 4.11 -8.26 6.27
N LEU A 93 3.58 -7.99 5.07
CA LEU A 93 4.23 -7.08 4.13
C LEU A 93 4.33 -5.66 4.66
N CYS A 94 3.25 -5.11 5.25
CA CYS A 94 3.31 -3.75 5.80
C CYS A 94 4.41 -3.59 6.87
N ARG A 95 4.56 -4.57 7.77
CA ARG A 95 5.60 -4.55 8.79
C ARG A 95 6.99 -4.68 8.17
N LEU A 96 7.15 -5.62 7.24
CA LEU A 96 8.40 -5.88 6.56
C LEU A 96 8.89 -4.65 5.80
N THR A 97 8.06 -4.06 4.93
CA THR A 97 8.43 -2.87 4.14
C THR A 97 8.70 -1.67 5.04
N SER A 98 7.92 -1.48 6.12
CA SER A 98 8.15 -0.39 7.08
C SER A 98 9.47 -0.56 7.83
N GLN A 99 9.83 -1.80 8.22
CA GLN A 99 11.11 -2.07 8.89
C GLN A 99 12.29 -1.92 7.94
N ILE A 100 12.15 -2.33 6.68
CA ILE A 100 13.15 -2.10 5.63
C ILE A 100 13.41 -0.60 5.45
N TYR A 101 12.37 0.23 5.46
CA TYR A 101 12.52 1.69 5.33
C TYR A 101 13.35 2.32 6.47
N ASN A 102 13.38 1.68 7.64
CA ASN A 102 14.17 2.11 8.79
C ASN A 102 15.62 1.58 8.79
N LEU A 103 16.00 0.74 7.81
CA LEU A 103 17.37 0.27 7.67
C LEU A 103 18.30 1.37 7.15
N PRO A 104 19.60 1.30 7.48
CA PRO A 104 20.59 2.20 6.91
C PRO A 104 20.65 2.04 5.39
N GLU A 105 20.80 3.17 4.71
CA GLU A 105 20.94 3.18 3.26
C GLU A 105 22.38 2.83 2.86
N VAL A 106 22.52 1.91 1.92
CA VAL A 106 23.79 1.47 1.33
C VAL A 106 23.69 1.63 -0.19
N ASN A 107 24.45 2.57 -0.75
CA ASN A 107 24.45 2.89 -2.19
C ASN A 107 23.05 3.18 -2.77
N GLY A 108 22.23 3.98 -2.07
CA GLY A 108 20.88 4.31 -2.53
C GLY A 108 19.83 3.22 -2.28
N LYS A 109 20.19 2.11 -1.64
CA LYS A 109 19.31 0.96 -1.39
C LYS A 109 19.22 0.62 0.09
N ARG A 110 18.12 -0.02 0.48
CA ARG A 110 17.90 -0.58 1.83
C ARG A 110 17.67 -2.09 1.71
N PRO A 111 18.73 -2.89 1.49
CA PRO A 111 18.56 -4.31 1.24
C PRO A 111 18.06 -5.04 2.50
N CYS A 112 17.07 -5.91 2.33
CA CYS A 112 16.48 -6.70 3.40
C CYS A 112 17.41 -7.85 3.81
N PRO A 113 17.84 -7.93 5.08
CA PRO A 113 18.58 -9.08 5.57
C PRO A 113 17.67 -10.31 5.75
N PRO A 114 18.18 -11.55 5.53
CA PRO A 114 17.38 -12.77 5.70
C PRO A 114 16.69 -12.89 7.06
N SER A 115 17.36 -12.47 8.15
CA SER A 115 16.78 -12.49 9.50
C SER A 115 15.57 -11.59 9.67
N LEU A 116 15.48 -10.49 8.91
CA LEU A 116 14.31 -9.60 8.90
C LEU A 116 13.19 -10.21 8.07
N LEU A 117 13.50 -10.76 6.89
CA LEU A 117 12.54 -11.47 6.05
C LEU A 117 11.87 -12.60 6.83
N ALA A 118 12.65 -13.38 7.57
CA ALA A 118 12.19 -14.52 8.37
C ALA A 118 11.15 -14.16 9.45
N GLN A 119 11.07 -12.90 9.88
CA GLN A 119 10.12 -12.46 10.91
C GLN A 119 8.71 -12.24 10.36
N HIS A 120 8.55 -12.06 9.04
CA HIS A 120 7.30 -11.60 8.43
C HIS A 120 6.92 -12.42 7.19
N THR A 121 6.85 -13.74 7.31
CA THR A 121 6.54 -14.63 6.18
C THR A 121 5.09 -15.15 6.14
N GLU A 122 4.28 -14.90 7.18
CA GLU A 122 2.92 -15.42 7.28
C GLU A 122 1.98 -14.90 6.17
N GLY A 123 1.17 -15.78 5.58
CA GLY A 123 0.21 -15.40 4.53
C GLY A 123 0.83 -14.88 3.24
N LEU A 124 2.14 -15.10 3.02
CA LEU A 124 2.87 -14.73 1.80
C LEU A 124 3.26 -15.94 0.95
N ILE A 125 3.13 -15.78 -0.36
CA ILE A 125 3.75 -16.62 -1.39
C ILE A 125 5.04 -15.93 -1.85
N CYS A 126 6.08 -16.72 -2.11
CA CYS A 126 7.40 -16.25 -2.52
C CYS A 126 7.73 -16.78 -3.92
N LEU A 127 8.11 -15.88 -4.83
CA LEU A 127 8.73 -16.21 -6.12
C LEU A 127 10.21 -15.82 -6.08
N THR A 128 11.05 -16.66 -6.69
CA THR A 128 12.50 -16.52 -6.55
C THR A 128 13.11 -15.28 -7.21
N GLY A 129 12.38 -14.46 -7.99
CA GLY A 129 12.86 -13.17 -8.53
C GLY A 129 13.47 -13.21 -9.93
N GLY A 130 13.14 -14.24 -10.72
CA GLY A 130 13.46 -14.31 -12.15
C GLY A 130 14.94 -14.21 -12.53
N THR A 131 15.26 -13.54 -13.64
CA THR A 131 16.62 -13.45 -14.21
C THR A 131 17.60 -12.57 -13.43
N ARG A 132 17.11 -11.73 -12.52
CA ARG A 132 17.96 -10.91 -11.64
C ARG A 132 18.16 -11.54 -10.27
N SER A 133 17.46 -12.65 -9.97
CA SER A 133 17.51 -13.31 -8.68
C SER A 133 18.89 -13.86 -8.30
N ALA A 134 19.08 -14.05 -7.00
CA ALA A 134 20.23 -14.76 -6.47
C ALA A 134 20.30 -16.18 -7.03
N LEU A 135 19.14 -16.83 -7.18
CA LEU A 135 19.05 -18.18 -7.72
C LEU A 135 19.56 -18.26 -9.16
N TYR A 136 19.13 -17.33 -10.02
CA TYR A 136 19.60 -17.25 -11.40
C TYR A 136 21.11 -17.00 -11.47
N HIS A 137 21.62 -16.07 -10.65
CA HIS A 137 23.05 -15.78 -10.57
C HIS A 137 23.86 -17.02 -10.14
N LEU A 138 23.46 -17.70 -9.07
CA LEU A 138 24.15 -18.88 -8.54
C LEU A 138 24.10 -20.06 -9.52
N ALA A 139 22.94 -20.31 -10.14
CA ALA A 139 22.78 -21.39 -11.13
C ALA A 139 23.64 -21.14 -12.38
N ASN A 140 23.73 -19.91 -12.87
CA ASN A 140 24.47 -19.60 -14.08
C ASN A 140 25.98 -19.45 -13.87
N THR A 141 26.42 -19.14 -12.66
CA THR A 141 27.84 -19.18 -12.26
C THR A 141 28.29 -20.58 -11.80
N ARG A 142 27.45 -21.61 -11.99
CA ARG A 142 27.70 -23.02 -11.65
C ARG A 142 27.98 -23.27 -10.16
N GLN A 143 27.36 -22.46 -9.29
CA GLN A 143 27.44 -22.60 -7.84
C GLN A 143 26.24 -23.40 -7.30
N GLU A 144 26.07 -24.64 -7.79
CA GLU A 144 24.88 -25.46 -7.53
C GLU A 144 24.61 -25.69 -6.04
N ALA A 145 25.65 -25.95 -5.24
CA ALA A 145 25.50 -26.14 -3.78
C ALA A 145 24.95 -24.89 -3.08
N HIS A 146 25.40 -23.69 -3.48
CA HIS A 146 24.88 -22.44 -2.92
C HIS A 146 23.44 -22.16 -3.39
N ALA A 147 23.12 -22.49 -4.65
CA ALA A 147 21.76 -22.38 -5.18
C ALA A 147 20.78 -23.29 -4.42
N GLN A 148 21.17 -24.54 -4.16
CA GLN A 148 20.40 -25.48 -3.34
C GLN A 148 20.25 -24.99 -1.89
N GLY A 149 21.33 -24.49 -1.28
CA GLY A 149 21.29 -23.93 0.07
C GLY A 149 20.34 -22.74 0.17
N TRP A 150 20.37 -21.83 -0.80
CA TRP A 150 19.47 -20.68 -0.87
C TRP A 150 18.00 -21.10 -1.04
N LEU A 151 17.72 -22.05 -1.94
CA LEU A 151 16.37 -22.60 -2.11
C LEU A 151 15.87 -23.32 -0.85
N SER A 152 16.72 -24.09 -0.18
CA SER A 152 16.36 -24.77 1.06
C SER A 152 15.98 -23.75 2.12
N HIS A 153 16.78 -22.69 2.27
CA HIS A 153 16.47 -21.61 3.20
C HIS A 153 15.13 -20.94 2.89
N LEU A 154 14.87 -20.59 1.62
CA LEU A 154 13.58 -20.03 1.23
C LEU A 154 12.42 -21.01 1.43
N ALA A 155 12.64 -22.31 1.22
CA ALA A 155 11.61 -23.34 1.40
C ALA A 155 11.24 -23.50 2.88
N ASP A 156 12.21 -23.37 3.78
CA ASP A 156 11.99 -23.35 5.23
C ASP A 156 11.19 -22.10 5.66
N LEU A 157 11.44 -20.94 5.04
CA LEU A 157 10.72 -19.69 5.31
C LEU A 157 9.29 -19.68 4.74
N PHE A 158 9.09 -20.31 3.59
CA PHE A 158 7.82 -20.33 2.84
C PHE A 158 7.37 -21.77 2.57
N PRO A 159 7.08 -22.57 3.62
CA PRO A 159 6.69 -23.97 3.45
C PRO A 159 5.39 -24.07 2.65
N GLY A 160 5.44 -24.80 1.53
CA GLY A 160 4.33 -24.93 0.58
C GLY A 160 3.93 -23.62 -0.12
N ARG A 161 4.77 -22.60 -0.06
CA ARG A 161 4.51 -21.22 -0.55
C ARG A 161 5.67 -20.64 -1.36
N LEU A 162 6.72 -21.43 -1.63
CA LEU A 162 7.83 -21.05 -2.49
C LEU A 162 7.64 -21.60 -3.90
N TYR A 163 7.80 -20.74 -4.91
CA TYR A 163 7.81 -21.12 -6.32
C TYR A 163 9.09 -20.63 -7.00
N VAL A 164 9.69 -21.50 -7.80
CA VAL A 164 10.83 -21.12 -8.65
C VAL A 164 10.30 -20.39 -9.88
N GLU A 165 10.61 -19.10 -9.95
CA GLU A 165 10.19 -18.22 -11.02
C GLU A 165 11.00 -18.49 -12.29
N LEU A 166 10.29 -18.77 -13.39
CA LEU A 166 10.88 -18.89 -14.70
C LEU A 166 10.51 -17.66 -15.55
N GLN A 167 11.54 -17.05 -16.12
CA GLN A 167 11.42 -15.95 -17.08
C GLN A 167 11.93 -16.41 -18.45
N LEU A 168 11.07 -16.25 -19.46
CA LEU A 168 11.39 -16.56 -20.85
C LEU A 168 11.11 -15.29 -21.67
N MET A 169 12.15 -14.46 -21.82
CA MET A 169 12.09 -13.24 -22.62
C MET A 169 12.35 -13.54 -24.10
N ALA A 170 11.82 -12.70 -24.99
CA ALA A 170 11.97 -12.89 -26.44
C ALA A 170 13.46 -13.01 -26.83
N GLY A 171 13.84 -14.12 -27.44
CA GLY A 171 15.18 -14.34 -27.98
C GLY A 171 16.28 -14.75 -26.98
N ARG A 172 15.96 -15.04 -25.70
CA ARG A 172 16.93 -15.53 -24.70
C ARG A 172 16.38 -16.64 -23.78
N ASP A 173 17.31 -17.35 -23.15
CA ASP A 173 17.20 -18.11 -21.88
C ASP A 173 16.39 -19.41 -21.74
N SER A 174 16.20 -20.18 -22.82
CA SER A 174 15.76 -21.58 -22.66
C SER A 174 16.72 -22.41 -21.78
N ALA A 175 18.04 -22.16 -21.85
CA ALA A 175 19.02 -22.92 -21.09
C ALA A 175 19.03 -22.61 -19.59
N ALA A 176 18.88 -21.33 -19.21
CA ALA A 176 18.80 -20.94 -17.81
C ALA A 176 17.49 -21.42 -17.19
N ALA A 177 16.36 -21.24 -17.89
CA ALA A 177 15.07 -21.77 -17.45
C ALA A 177 15.12 -23.30 -17.26
N SER A 178 15.77 -24.03 -18.17
CA SER A 178 15.95 -25.49 -18.04
C SER A 178 16.78 -25.86 -16.81
N ARG A 179 17.84 -25.10 -16.48
CA ARG A 179 18.64 -25.33 -15.26
C ARG A 179 17.82 -25.09 -14.00
N LEU A 180 17.08 -23.99 -13.94
CA LEU A 180 16.21 -23.66 -12.82
C LEU A 180 15.10 -24.69 -12.65
N ALA A 181 14.48 -25.14 -13.75
CA ALA A 181 13.46 -26.18 -13.74
C ALA A 181 14.01 -27.52 -13.23
N LYS A 182 15.23 -27.89 -13.63
CA LYS A 182 15.90 -29.09 -13.13
C LYS A 182 16.16 -29.00 -11.62
N LEU A 183 16.70 -27.87 -11.17
CA LEU A 183 16.97 -27.64 -9.75
C LEU A 183 15.69 -27.67 -8.90
N ALA A 184 14.62 -27.05 -9.39
CA ALA A 184 13.31 -27.11 -8.74
C ALA A 184 12.79 -28.55 -8.62
N ALA A 185 12.93 -29.35 -9.68
CA ALA A 185 12.52 -30.75 -9.68
C ALA A 185 13.32 -31.61 -8.69
N GLU A 186 14.64 -31.40 -8.59
CA GLU A 186 15.50 -32.08 -7.61
C GLU A 186 15.09 -31.79 -6.16
N MET A 187 14.53 -30.60 -5.92
CA MET A 187 14.08 -30.15 -4.59
C MET A 187 12.56 -30.29 -4.38
N ALA A 188 11.84 -30.89 -5.34
CA ALA A 188 10.39 -31.00 -5.34
C ALA A 188 9.65 -29.66 -5.13
N LEU A 189 10.18 -28.57 -5.70
CA LEU A 189 9.59 -27.23 -5.65
C LEU A 189 8.76 -26.94 -6.90
N PRO A 190 7.61 -26.26 -6.78
CA PRO A 190 6.79 -25.88 -7.91
C PRO A 190 7.45 -24.75 -8.73
N LEU A 191 7.06 -24.66 -10.01
CA LEU A 191 7.49 -23.59 -10.92
C LEU A 191 6.37 -22.56 -11.07
N ALA A 192 6.73 -21.31 -11.35
CA ALA A 192 5.77 -20.28 -11.75
C ALA A 192 6.29 -19.51 -12.97
N ALA A 193 5.40 -19.23 -13.92
CA ALA A 193 5.68 -18.34 -15.03
C ALA A 193 5.37 -16.89 -14.61
N ALA A 194 6.39 -16.08 -14.45
CA ALA A 194 6.24 -14.65 -14.19
C ALA A 194 7.33 -13.90 -14.95
N HIS A 195 6.97 -12.76 -15.53
CA HIS A 195 7.85 -11.90 -16.31
C HIS A 195 7.94 -10.55 -15.62
N ASP A 196 9.14 -10.00 -15.49
CA ASP A 196 9.39 -8.69 -14.91
C ASP A 196 8.90 -7.57 -15.85
N ILE A 197 7.64 -7.17 -15.68
CA ILE A 197 7.02 -6.16 -16.55
C ILE A 197 7.29 -4.76 -16.00
N TYR A 198 7.81 -3.88 -16.84
CA TYR A 198 8.10 -2.46 -16.54
C TYR A 198 7.36 -1.48 -17.45
N MET A 199 6.78 -1.96 -18.55
CA MET A 199 6.14 -1.12 -19.58
C MET A 199 4.98 -1.87 -20.24
N LEU A 200 4.04 -1.15 -20.85
CA LEU A 200 2.93 -1.80 -21.58
C LEU A 200 3.34 -2.26 -22.97
N THR A 201 4.14 -1.46 -23.68
CA THR A 201 4.51 -1.71 -25.08
C THR A 201 6.02 -1.71 -25.24
N PRO A 202 6.56 -2.38 -26.28
CA PRO A 202 8.00 -2.37 -26.59
C PRO A 202 8.58 -0.96 -26.78
N ASP A 203 7.78 -0.01 -27.28
CA ASP A 203 8.19 1.38 -27.53
C ASP A 203 8.55 2.13 -26.23
N GLY A 204 8.12 1.63 -25.07
CA GLY A 204 8.50 2.17 -23.77
C GLY A 204 9.97 1.96 -23.39
N ALA A 205 10.73 1.13 -24.12
CA ALA A 205 12.09 0.76 -23.75
C ALA A 205 13.05 1.97 -23.64
N ASP A 206 12.96 2.94 -24.54
CA ASP A 206 13.83 4.13 -24.49
C ASP A 206 13.45 5.07 -23.34
N VAL A 207 12.16 5.17 -23.01
CA VAL A 207 11.68 5.92 -21.84
C VAL A 207 12.17 5.26 -20.56
N GLN A 208 12.05 3.94 -20.46
CA GLN A 208 12.52 3.16 -19.30
C GLN A 208 14.04 3.32 -19.10
N ARG A 209 14.82 3.28 -20.19
CA ARG A 209 16.28 3.53 -20.14
C ARG A 209 16.60 4.94 -19.67
N THR A 210 15.86 5.93 -20.14
CA THR A 210 16.00 7.33 -19.71
C THR A 210 15.70 7.49 -18.22
N LEU A 211 14.63 6.85 -17.76
CA LEU A 211 14.23 6.85 -16.36
C LEU A 211 15.29 6.17 -15.47
N THR A 212 15.86 5.06 -15.95
CA THR A 212 16.97 4.38 -15.28
C THR A 212 18.23 5.27 -15.19
N ALA A 213 18.56 5.99 -16.27
CA ALA A 213 19.69 6.92 -16.28
C ALA A 213 19.47 8.07 -15.27
N ALA A 214 18.24 8.60 -15.18
CA ALA A 214 17.86 9.58 -14.16
C ALA A 214 17.99 9.01 -12.73
N ARG A 215 17.50 7.80 -12.48
CA ARG A 215 17.63 7.10 -11.18
C ARG A 215 19.08 6.94 -10.74
N LEU A 216 19.97 6.59 -11.66
CA LEU A 216 21.39 6.40 -11.39
C LEU A 216 22.21 7.69 -11.46
N ASN A 217 21.57 8.81 -11.83
CA ASN A 217 22.21 10.11 -12.04
C ASN A 217 23.41 10.03 -13.02
N VAL A 218 23.20 9.39 -14.17
CA VAL A 218 24.19 9.25 -15.26
C VAL A 218 23.57 9.63 -16.61
N THR A 219 24.39 9.89 -17.62
CA THR A 219 23.88 10.05 -19.00
C THR A 219 23.48 8.70 -19.61
N LEU A 220 22.63 8.73 -20.65
CA LEU A 220 22.25 7.51 -21.40
C LEU A 220 23.46 6.75 -21.97
N SER A 221 24.54 7.46 -22.33
CA SER A 221 25.79 6.87 -22.82
C SER A 221 26.63 6.19 -21.73
N GLU A 222 26.45 6.60 -20.47
CA GLU A 222 27.19 6.07 -19.31
C GLU A 222 26.40 5.00 -18.55
N LEU A 223 25.19 4.67 -19.03
CA LEU A 223 24.30 3.74 -18.35
C LEU A 223 24.96 2.35 -18.23
N PRO A 224 25.19 1.83 -17.01
CA PRO A 224 25.85 0.55 -16.85
C PRO A 224 25.03 -0.60 -17.47
N PRO A 225 25.68 -1.56 -18.17
CA PRO A 225 24.98 -2.69 -18.76
C PRO A 225 24.16 -3.48 -17.73
N GLY A 226 22.93 -3.84 -18.09
CA GLY A 226 22.05 -4.66 -17.25
C GLY A 226 21.30 -3.91 -16.14
N THR A 227 21.37 -2.58 -16.10
CA THR A 227 20.63 -1.77 -15.10
C THR A 227 19.24 -1.35 -15.55
N ALA A 228 19.02 -1.22 -16.87
CA ALA A 228 17.71 -1.00 -17.46
C ALA A 228 16.89 -2.30 -17.48
N ALA A 229 15.57 -2.17 -17.66
CA ALA A 229 14.68 -3.29 -17.84
C ALA A 229 15.14 -4.16 -19.03
N ALA A 230 14.98 -5.47 -18.90
CA ALA A 230 15.38 -6.41 -19.93
C ALA A 230 14.62 -6.15 -21.24
N THR A 231 15.26 -6.46 -22.38
CA THR A 231 14.54 -6.48 -23.65
C THR A 231 13.40 -7.48 -23.57
N GLY A 232 12.16 -7.01 -23.80
CA GLY A 232 10.98 -7.85 -23.67
C GLY A 232 10.22 -7.71 -22.34
N ALA A 233 10.67 -6.84 -21.43
CA ALA A 233 10.01 -6.47 -20.17
C ALA A 233 8.73 -5.62 -20.36
N HIS A 234 8.00 -5.86 -21.45
CA HIS A 234 6.70 -5.25 -21.73
C HIS A 234 5.58 -6.24 -21.40
N PHE A 235 4.38 -5.71 -21.17
CA PHE A 235 3.18 -6.50 -20.99
C PHE A 235 2.94 -7.38 -22.23
N ILE A 236 2.84 -8.69 -22.04
CA ILE A 236 2.54 -9.64 -23.12
C ILE A 236 1.15 -10.25 -22.96
N THR A 237 0.58 -10.71 -24.07
CA THR A 237 -0.73 -11.35 -24.08
C THR A 237 -0.67 -12.76 -23.47
N PRO A 238 -1.80 -13.32 -23.00
CA PRO A 238 -1.86 -14.70 -22.53
C PRO A 238 -1.37 -15.70 -23.59
N GLN A 239 -1.71 -15.48 -24.85
CA GLN A 239 -1.30 -16.36 -25.96
C GLN A 239 0.21 -16.33 -26.19
N GLU A 240 0.83 -15.15 -26.05
CA GLU A 240 2.29 -15.03 -26.14
C GLU A 240 2.97 -15.69 -24.94
N LEU A 241 2.41 -15.54 -23.74
CA LEU A 241 2.92 -16.21 -22.55
C LEU A 241 2.83 -17.74 -22.71
N GLU A 242 1.68 -18.27 -23.12
CA GLU A 242 1.48 -19.70 -23.42
C GLU A 242 2.49 -20.20 -24.47
N ARG A 243 2.68 -19.46 -25.56
CA ARG A 243 3.64 -19.81 -26.63
C ARG A 243 5.08 -19.88 -26.11
N ARG A 244 5.48 -18.96 -25.24
CA ARG A 244 6.83 -18.94 -24.66
C ARG A 244 7.06 -20.10 -23.70
N PHE A 245 6.02 -20.53 -22.97
CA PHE A 245 6.12 -21.58 -21.95
C PHE A 245 5.69 -22.97 -22.44
N VAL A 246 5.59 -23.22 -23.75
CA VAL A 246 5.26 -24.55 -24.31
C VAL A 246 6.16 -25.68 -23.76
N ALA A 247 7.44 -25.41 -23.50
CA ALA A 247 8.38 -26.37 -22.93
C ALA A 247 8.25 -26.55 -21.41
N PHE A 248 7.51 -25.67 -20.73
CA PHE A 248 7.35 -25.63 -19.27
C PHE A 248 5.88 -25.39 -18.87
N PRO A 249 4.93 -26.24 -19.31
CA PRO A 249 3.51 -26.06 -18.99
C PRO A 249 3.22 -26.04 -17.48
N GLN A 250 4.05 -26.72 -16.68
CA GLN A 250 3.97 -26.72 -15.22
C GLN A 250 4.21 -25.33 -14.61
N ALA A 251 4.96 -24.44 -15.27
CA ALA A 251 5.17 -23.08 -14.78
C ALA A 251 3.89 -22.23 -14.96
N LEU A 252 3.18 -22.41 -16.08
CA LEU A 252 1.86 -21.78 -16.28
C LEU A 252 0.84 -22.32 -15.28
N ALA A 253 0.85 -23.63 -15.03
CA ALA A 253 -0.02 -24.24 -14.03
C ALA A 253 0.23 -23.69 -12.62
N GLY A 254 1.50 -23.47 -12.24
CA GLY A 254 1.83 -22.84 -10.96
C GLY A 254 1.40 -21.38 -10.88
N THR A 255 1.46 -20.63 -11.97
CA THR A 255 0.88 -19.28 -12.05
C THR A 255 -0.63 -19.30 -11.79
N ASP A 256 -1.36 -20.19 -12.47
CA ASP A 256 -2.81 -20.35 -12.28
C ASP A 256 -3.15 -20.79 -10.84
N GLU A 257 -2.32 -21.66 -10.24
CA GLU A 257 -2.43 -22.07 -8.84
C GLU A 257 -2.26 -20.87 -7.89
N ILE A 258 -1.20 -20.08 -8.06
CA ILE A 258 -0.94 -18.88 -7.24
C ILE A 258 -2.14 -17.92 -7.31
N VAL A 259 -2.67 -17.65 -8.51
CA VAL A 259 -3.84 -16.80 -8.70
C VAL A 259 -5.04 -17.32 -7.88
N SER A 260 -5.25 -18.64 -7.87
CA SER A 260 -6.35 -19.26 -7.11
C SER A 260 -6.15 -19.18 -5.59
N ARG A 261 -4.90 -19.16 -5.12
CA ARG A 261 -4.54 -19.08 -3.70
C ARG A 261 -4.61 -17.65 -3.15
N CYS A 262 -4.33 -16.65 -3.98
CA CYS A 262 -4.36 -15.24 -3.61
C CYS A 262 -5.80 -14.74 -3.42
N THR A 263 -6.37 -14.98 -2.23
CA THR A 263 -7.76 -14.69 -1.87
C THR A 263 -7.95 -13.35 -1.17
N PHE A 264 -6.86 -12.68 -0.78
CA PHE A 264 -6.90 -11.42 -0.05
C PHE A 264 -7.73 -10.33 -0.76
N ARG A 265 -8.42 -9.53 0.05
CA ARG A 265 -9.16 -8.34 -0.39
C ARG A 265 -8.79 -7.20 0.54
N LEU A 266 -8.22 -6.14 -0.04
CA LEU A 266 -7.86 -4.94 0.72
C LEU A 266 -9.15 -4.29 1.25
N PRO A 267 -9.30 -4.12 2.58
CA PRO A 267 -10.48 -3.48 3.14
C PRO A 267 -10.45 -1.98 2.81
N LEU A 268 -11.43 -1.52 2.03
CA LEU A 268 -11.58 -0.12 1.63
C LEU A 268 -12.89 0.45 2.19
N GLY A 269 -12.91 1.75 2.46
CA GLY A 269 -14.11 2.50 2.84
C GLY A 269 -14.54 2.41 4.32
N GLY A 270 -13.81 1.66 5.15
CA GLY A 270 -14.01 1.64 6.61
C GLY A 270 -13.27 2.78 7.32
N THR A 271 -13.87 3.34 8.37
CA THR A 271 -13.18 4.30 9.25
C THR A 271 -12.72 3.59 10.53
N HIS A 272 -11.46 3.80 10.90
CA HIS A 272 -10.85 3.27 12.12
C HIS A 272 -10.45 4.42 13.04
N PHE A 273 -11.28 4.70 14.05
CA PHE A 273 -10.98 5.74 15.04
C PHE A 273 -10.10 5.18 16.16
N PRO A 274 -9.20 6.01 16.74
CA PRO A 274 -8.47 5.62 17.94
C PRO A 274 -9.43 5.42 19.11
N GLN A 275 -9.02 4.58 20.06
CA GLN A 275 -9.75 4.42 21.31
C GLN A 275 -9.70 5.74 22.11
N LEU A 276 -10.86 6.22 22.54
CA LEU A 276 -10.98 7.43 23.34
C LEU A 276 -11.01 7.12 24.83
N ASP A 277 -10.36 7.97 25.63
CA ASP A 277 -10.45 7.95 27.08
C ASP A 277 -11.79 8.56 27.52
N LEU A 278 -12.82 7.72 27.59
CA LEU A 278 -14.16 8.14 27.99
C LEU A 278 -14.37 7.91 29.51
N PRO A 279 -15.18 8.75 30.18
CA PRO A 279 -15.61 8.49 31.56
C PRO A 279 -16.25 7.10 31.70
N HIS A 280 -16.06 6.47 32.87
CA HIS A 280 -16.49 5.09 33.08
C HIS A 280 -17.99 4.90 32.80
N GLY A 281 -18.32 4.01 31.86
CA GLY A 281 -19.70 3.69 31.47
C GLY A 281 -20.36 4.65 30.50
N ALA A 282 -19.69 5.73 30.07
CA ALA A 282 -20.21 6.65 29.06
C ALA A 282 -19.84 6.23 27.64
N SER A 283 -20.77 6.38 26.70
CA SER A 283 -20.48 6.25 25.26
C SER A 283 -19.87 7.55 24.70
N ALA A 284 -19.24 7.47 23.51
CA ALA A 284 -18.73 8.65 22.82
C ALA A 284 -19.86 9.65 22.52
N LEU A 285 -21.07 9.14 22.20
CA LEU A 285 -22.25 9.97 21.96
C LEU A 285 -22.72 10.68 23.23
N ASP A 286 -22.69 10.02 24.40
CA ASP A 286 -23.06 10.66 25.67
C ASP A 286 -22.12 11.82 26.01
N VAL A 287 -20.80 11.60 25.83
CA VAL A 287 -19.79 12.63 26.06
C VAL A 287 -19.95 13.78 25.07
N LEU A 288 -20.12 13.48 23.78
CA LEU A 288 -20.31 14.49 22.74
C LEU A 288 -21.57 15.32 23.00
N ARG A 289 -22.69 14.66 23.31
CA ARG A 289 -23.97 15.31 23.65
C ARG A 289 -23.78 16.27 24.81
N ARG A 290 -23.19 15.81 25.92
CA ARG A 290 -22.96 16.65 27.10
C ARG A 290 -22.12 17.88 26.76
N LYS A 291 -20.97 17.69 26.09
CA LYS A 291 -20.09 18.79 25.67
C LYS A 291 -20.80 19.78 24.74
N ALA A 292 -21.61 19.28 23.79
CA ALA A 292 -22.35 20.13 22.86
C ALA A 292 -23.39 21.00 23.57
N TYR A 293 -24.12 20.45 24.55
CA TYR A 293 -25.09 21.20 25.34
C TYR A 293 -24.42 22.23 26.27
N GLU A 294 -23.34 21.84 26.96
CA GLU A 294 -22.55 22.75 27.81
C GLU A 294 -21.98 23.91 26.99
N GLY A 295 -21.38 23.61 25.83
CA GLY A 295 -20.82 24.60 24.92
C GLY A 295 -21.88 25.53 24.31
N ALA A 296 -23.04 25.00 23.91
CA ALA A 296 -24.15 25.81 23.43
C ALA A 296 -24.67 26.76 24.52
N ALA A 297 -24.81 26.26 25.75
CA ALA A 297 -25.27 27.09 26.88
C ALA A 297 -24.27 28.21 27.18
N HIS A 298 -22.97 27.93 27.11
CA HIS A 298 -21.94 28.97 27.26
C HIS A 298 -22.01 30.02 26.14
N LYS A 299 -22.24 29.62 24.89
CA LYS A 299 -22.24 30.54 23.73
C LYS A 299 -23.51 31.39 23.61
N TYR A 300 -24.69 30.80 23.88
CA TYR A 300 -25.99 31.46 23.71
C TYR A 300 -26.59 31.97 25.03
N GLY A 301 -26.09 31.52 26.18
CA GLY A 301 -26.66 31.78 27.51
C GLY A 301 -27.93 30.95 27.77
N ALA A 302 -28.96 31.10 26.93
CA ALA A 302 -30.22 30.36 27.02
C ALA A 302 -30.46 29.51 25.76
N LEU A 303 -30.82 28.23 25.97
CA LEU A 303 -31.10 27.30 24.89
C LEU A 303 -32.56 27.42 24.43
N THR A 304 -32.77 28.06 23.29
CA THR A 304 -34.10 28.17 22.67
C THR A 304 -34.56 26.84 22.07
N PRO A 305 -35.87 26.67 21.81
CA PRO A 305 -36.37 25.46 21.13
C PRO A 305 -35.69 25.18 19.79
N ALA A 306 -35.33 26.21 19.03
CA ALA A 306 -34.62 26.08 17.76
C ALA A 306 -33.20 25.53 17.93
N ILE A 307 -32.47 25.99 18.97
CA ILE A 307 -31.13 25.50 19.31
C ILE A 307 -31.19 24.03 19.72
N ASN A 308 -32.11 23.69 20.64
CA ASN A 308 -32.28 22.31 21.10
C ASN A 308 -32.66 21.36 19.96
N GLN A 309 -33.61 21.76 19.11
CA GLN A 309 -34.02 20.95 17.96
C GLN A 309 -32.86 20.72 16.98
N ARG A 310 -32.04 21.75 16.72
CA ARG A 310 -30.88 21.63 15.85
C ARG A 310 -29.81 20.71 16.46
N LEU A 311 -29.48 20.87 17.74
CA LEU A 311 -28.51 20.01 18.44
C LEU A 311 -28.94 18.54 18.42
N GLU A 312 -30.19 18.24 18.79
CA GLU A 312 -30.68 16.85 18.79
C GLU A 312 -30.64 16.22 17.40
N ARG A 313 -31.02 16.97 16.36
CA ARG A 313 -30.94 16.49 14.98
C ARG A 313 -29.50 16.17 14.59
N GLU A 314 -28.56 17.09 14.81
CA GLU A 314 -27.15 16.88 14.45
C GLU A 314 -26.54 15.72 15.25
N LEU A 315 -26.75 15.67 16.56
CA LEU A 315 -26.27 14.59 17.42
C LEU A 315 -26.84 13.23 17.03
N GLY A 316 -28.13 13.17 16.64
CA GLY A 316 -28.76 11.96 16.14
C GLY A 316 -28.05 11.44 14.89
N VAL A 317 -27.84 12.31 13.90
CA VAL A 317 -27.15 11.93 12.66
C VAL A 317 -25.68 11.54 12.90
N ILE A 318 -24.96 12.30 13.74
CA ILE A 318 -23.55 11.98 14.07
C ILE A 318 -23.47 10.59 14.74
N GLY A 319 -24.42 10.26 15.62
CA GLY A 319 -24.50 8.96 16.27
C GLY A 319 -24.86 7.82 15.32
N GLU A 320 -25.83 8.02 14.43
CA GLU A 320 -26.21 7.04 13.40
C GLU A 320 -25.03 6.70 12.47
N MET A 321 -24.24 7.70 12.10
CA MET A 321 -23.09 7.54 11.22
C MET A 321 -21.78 7.17 11.96
N LYS A 322 -21.81 7.09 13.29
CA LYS A 322 -20.67 6.73 14.16
C LYS A 322 -19.45 7.66 14.03
N TYR A 323 -19.70 8.97 13.93
CA TYR A 323 -18.66 9.99 13.80
C TYR A 323 -18.40 10.78 15.09
N GLU A 324 -18.85 10.28 16.24
CA GLU A 324 -18.65 10.95 17.52
C GLU A 324 -17.16 11.12 17.84
N ALA A 325 -16.36 10.12 17.48
CA ALA A 325 -14.95 10.10 17.80
C ALA A 325 -14.17 11.22 17.12
N ILE A 326 -14.41 11.50 15.83
CA ILE A 326 -13.70 12.57 15.12
C ILE A 326 -14.02 13.95 15.71
N PHE A 327 -15.25 14.19 16.15
CA PHE A 327 -15.61 15.44 16.83
C PHE A 327 -14.86 15.61 18.15
N LEU A 328 -14.80 14.55 18.97
CA LEU A 328 -14.11 14.59 20.26
C LEU A 328 -12.59 14.74 20.10
N ILE A 329 -12.00 14.10 19.09
CA ILE A 329 -10.58 14.23 18.79
C ILE A 329 -10.26 15.67 18.36
N VAL A 330 -11.01 16.21 17.39
CA VAL A 330 -10.73 17.56 16.87
C VAL A 330 -10.97 18.64 17.94
N GLU A 331 -12.00 18.50 18.76
CA GLU A 331 -12.23 19.42 19.89
C GLU A 331 -11.07 19.39 20.90
N GLU A 332 -10.55 18.21 21.24
CA GLU A 332 -9.42 18.05 22.15
C GLU A 332 -8.15 18.70 21.60
N LEU A 333 -7.83 18.47 20.32
CA LEU A 333 -6.68 19.09 19.65
C LEU A 333 -6.81 20.62 19.61
N LEU A 334 -8.01 21.13 19.34
CA LEU A 334 -8.27 22.57 19.33
C LEU A 334 -8.25 23.18 20.73
N GLN A 335 -8.66 22.43 21.75
CA GLN A 335 -8.54 22.84 23.15
C GLN A 335 -7.07 22.95 23.55
N PHE A 336 -6.24 21.96 23.20
CA PHE A 336 -4.79 22.01 23.41
C PHE A 336 -4.16 23.21 22.70
N ALA A 337 -4.50 23.43 21.43
CA ALA A 337 -4.01 24.59 20.67
C ALA A 337 -4.34 25.91 21.40
N ARG A 338 -5.58 26.08 21.87
CA ARG A 338 -6.00 27.25 22.64
C ARG A 338 -5.23 27.39 23.97
N SER A 339 -5.04 26.30 24.72
CA SER A 339 -4.31 26.37 26.00
C SER A 339 -2.83 26.75 25.82
N GLN A 340 -2.25 26.43 24.67
CA GLN A 340 -0.88 26.80 24.31
C GLN A 340 -0.78 28.16 23.59
N GLY A 341 -1.90 28.87 23.39
CA GLY A 341 -1.94 30.12 22.63
C GLY A 341 -1.60 29.95 21.14
N ILE A 342 -1.86 28.79 20.56
CA ILE A 342 -1.68 28.50 19.12
C ILE A 342 -2.94 28.95 18.39
N LEU A 343 -2.77 29.85 17.41
CA LEU A 343 -3.85 30.32 16.57
C LEU A 343 -4.34 29.21 15.62
N THR A 344 -5.66 29.11 15.51
CA THR A 344 -6.36 28.17 14.63
C THR A 344 -7.45 28.90 13.86
N ALA A 345 -7.80 28.40 12.69
CA ALA A 345 -8.94 28.90 11.91
C ALA A 345 -9.76 27.73 11.36
N SER A 346 -11.08 27.82 11.49
CA SER A 346 -11.98 26.80 10.96
C SER A 346 -12.17 26.94 9.46
N ARG A 347 -12.18 25.84 8.71
CA ARG A 347 -12.43 25.83 7.26
C ARG A 347 -13.45 24.74 6.89
N GLY A 348 -13.92 24.80 5.65
CA GLY A 348 -14.71 23.73 5.06
C GLY A 348 -16.15 23.71 5.55
N SER A 349 -16.84 22.60 5.27
CA SER A 349 -18.27 22.49 5.55
C SER A 349 -18.59 22.35 7.04
N ALA A 350 -17.63 21.99 7.88
CA ALA A 350 -17.80 21.84 9.33
C ALA A 350 -18.40 23.10 10.01
N ALA A 351 -18.20 24.28 9.41
CA ALA A 351 -18.83 25.54 9.87
C ALA A 351 -20.37 25.50 9.86
N SER A 352 -20.99 24.56 9.15
CA SER A 352 -22.44 24.38 9.10
C SER A 352 -23.01 23.54 10.25
N SER A 353 -22.17 23.00 11.15
CA SER A 353 -22.59 22.20 12.29
C SER A 353 -22.68 23.04 13.56
N LEU A 354 -23.86 23.03 14.18
CA LEU A 354 -24.08 23.61 15.50
C LEU A 354 -23.34 22.81 16.59
N VAL A 355 -23.22 21.49 16.44
CA VAL A 355 -22.39 20.67 17.34
C VAL A 355 -20.93 21.13 17.27
N ALA A 356 -20.36 21.28 16.06
CA ALA A 356 -18.99 21.76 15.89
C ALA A 356 -18.79 23.18 16.47
N TYR A 357 -19.76 24.08 16.22
CA TYR A 357 -19.74 25.41 16.81
C TYR A 357 -19.78 25.35 18.34
N SER A 358 -20.67 24.56 18.94
CA SER A 358 -20.78 24.43 20.40
C SER A 358 -19.52 23.88 21.05
N LEU A 359 -18.85 22.92 20.42
CA LEU A 359 -17.57 22.38 20.90
C LEU A 359 -16.38 23.35 20.71
N GLY A 360 -16.60 24.50 20.06
CA GLY A 360 -15.53 25.43 19.71
C GLY A 360 -14.59 24.88 18.64
N ILE A 361 -15.07 23.94 17.81
CA ILE A 361 -14.35 23.47 16.61
C ILE A 361 -14.43 24.54 15.52
N THR A 362 -15.59 25.17 15.37
CA THR A 362 -15.80 26.24 14.40
C THR A 362 -16.19 27.57 15.06
N THR A 363 -15.86 28.65 14.35
CA THR A 363 -16.10 30.03 14.81
C THR A 363 -17.43 30.62 14.34
N PRO A 364 -17.88 30.43 13.08
CA PRO A 364 -19.15 31.00 12.61
C PRO A 364 -20.36 30.34 13.29
N ASP A 365 -21.36 31.14 13.69
CA ASP A 365 -22.63 30.63 14.19
C ASP A 365 -23.52 30.15 13.02
N PRO A 366 -23.80 28.84 12.91
CA PRO A 366 -24.55 28.29 11.79
C PRO A 366 -26.02 28.69 11.80
N LEU A 367 -26.61 29.02 12.95
CA LEU A 367 -27.99 29.48 13.03
C LEU A 367 -28.11 30.94 12.59
N ALA A 368 -27.20 31.80 13.07
CA ALA A 368 -27.18 33.21 12.69
C ALA A 368 -26.94 33.41 11.18
N HIS A 369 -26.18 32.51 10.55
CA HIS A 369 -25.87 32.56 9.13
C HIS A 369 -26.71 31.61 8.26
N ASN A 370 -27.73 30.96 8.83
CA ASN A 370 -28.61 30.02 8.14
C ASN A 370 -27.86 28.94 7.34
N LEU A 371 -26.83 28.34 7.96
CA LEU A 371 -26.02 27.28 7.37
C LEU A 371 -26.68 25.90 7.56
N TYR A 372 -26.65 25.11 6.50
CA TYR A 372 -27.30 23.80 6.43
C TYR A 372 -26.36 22.68 6.86
N PHE A 373 -26.72 21.96 7.94
CA PHE A 373 -25.93 20.84 8.45
C PHE A 373 -25.67 19.76 7.40
N GLU A 374 -26.65 19.48 6.55
CA GLU A 374 -26.56 18.45 5.50
C GLU A 374 -25.51 18.77 4.44
N ARG A 375 -25.04 20.01 4.36
CA ARG A 375 -23.90 20.37 3.51
C ARG A 375 -22.58 19.80 4.03
N PHE A 376 -22.49 19.63 5.35
CA PHE A 376 -21.37 19.01 6.04
C PHE A 376 -21.53 17.50 6.11
N LEU A 377 -22.66 17.03 6.62
CA LEU A 377 -22.85 15.63 6.95
C LEU A 377 -24.25 15.21 6.52
N ASN A 378 -24.30 14.39 5.47
CA ASN A 378 -25.53 13.95 4.84
C ASN A 378 -25.66 12.42 5.01
N PRO A 379 -26.71 11.92 5.70
CA PRO A 379 -26.94 10.49 5.86
C PRO A 379 -27.00 9.70 4.55
N ALA A 380 -27.37 10.35 3.44
CA ALA A 380 -27.45 9.73 2.12
C ALA A 380 -26.09 9.60 1.40
N ARG A 381 -25.00 10.10 1.98
CA ARG A 381 -23.64 9.98 1.43
C ARG A 381 -22.80 9.01 2.26
N ALA A 382 -22.03 8.17 1.58
CA ALA A 382 -21.12 7.22 2.19
C ALA A 382 -19.73 7.82 2.53
N THR A 383 -19.49 9.10 2.19
CA THR A 383 -18.20 9.75 2.41
C THR A 383 -18.07 10.21 3.87
N PRO A 384 -16.98 9.87 4.58
CA PRO A 384 -16.72 10.41 5.91
C PRO A 384 -16.67 11.94 5.92
N PRO A 385 -17.09 12.58 7.03
CA PRO A 385 -17.03 14.03 7.17
C PRO A 385 -15.57 14.46 7.31
N ASP A 386 -15.23 15.56 6.64
CA ASP A 386 -13.94 16.20 6.79
C ASP A 386 -14.06 17.42 7.72
N ILE A 387 -13.31 17.42 8.82
CA ILE A 387 -13.29 18.50 9.81
C ILE A 387 -11.94 19.23 9.69
N ASP A 388 -11.84 20.03 8.64
CA ASP A 388 -10.65 20.82 8.34
C ASP A 388 -10.43 21.95 9.34
N THR A 389 -9.20 22.03 9.86
CA THR A 389 -8.73 23.13 10.71
C THR A 389 -7.37 23.60 10.23
N ASP A 390 -7.26 24.91 9.99
CA ASP A 390 -5.99 25.57 9.72
C ASP A 390 -5.25 25.83 11.04
N LEU A 391 -3.98 25.45 11.10
CA LEU A 391 -3.09 25.66 12.25
C LEU A 391 -2.01 26.69 11.90
N CYS A 392 -1.58 27.49 12.88
CA CYS A 392 -0.43 28.38 12.72
C CYS A 392 0.79 27.60 12.22
N SER A 393 1.27 27.91 11.01
CA SER A 393 2.33 27.15 10.33
C SER A 393 3.63 27.06 11.14
N ARG A 394 3.97 28.09 11.93
CA ARG A 394 5.16 28.13 12.78
C ARG A 394 5.08 27.24 14.01
N ARG A 395 3.87 26.86 14.44
CA ARG A 395 3.61 26.13 15.70
C ARG A 395 2.87 24.81 15.49
N ARG A 396 2.56 24.44 14.24
CA ARG A 396 1.85 23.17 13.92
C ARG A 396 2.56 21.94 14.46
N GLU A 397 3.89 21.97 14.56
CA GLU A 397 4.71 20.87 15.07
C GLU A 397 4.37 20.53 16.53
N GLU A 398 4.01 21.53 17.34
CA GLU A 398 3.61 21.30 18.73
C GLU A 398 2.31 20.50 18.82
N ILE A 399 1.39 20.72 17.90
CA ILE A 399 0.13 19.96 17.82
C ILE A 399 0.38 18.55 17.29
N ILE A 400 1.24 18.41 16.27
CA ILE A 400 1.66 17.09 15.76
C ILE A 400 2.29 16.28 16.90
N GLN A 401 3.24 16.86 17.64
CA GLN A 401 3.90 16.22 18.76
C GLN A 401 2.90 15.83 19.87
N HIS A 402 1.94 16.69 20.19
CA HIS A 402 0.86 16.36 21.11
C HIS A 402 0.02 15.16 20.64
N VAL A 403 -0.30 15.06 19.35
CA VAL A 403 -0.99 13.88 18.77
C VAL A 403 -0.13 12.62 18.95
N PHE A 404 1.18 12.69 18.70
CA PHE A 404 2.11 11.57 18.93
C PHE A 404 2.15 11.13 20.39
N GLU A 405 2.18 12.07 21.34
CA GLU A 405 2.18 11.78 22.77
C GLU A 405 0.84 11.21 23.24
N ARG A 406 -0.28 11.74 22.73
CA ARG A 406 -1.64 11.36 23.10
C ARG A 406 -2.01 9.98 22.58
N TYR A 407 -1.73 9.69 21.31
CA TYR A 407 -2.19 8.48 20.62
C TYR A 407 -1.09 7.43 20.40
N GLY A 408 0.17 7.78 20.66
CA GLY A 408 1.32 6.90 20.64
C GLY A 408 2.00 6.79 19.27
N THR A 409 3.33 6.76 19.28
CA THR A 409 4.18 6.73 18.07
C THR A 409 3.97 5.52 17.16
N ALA A 410 3.43 4.43 17.68
CA ALA A 410 3.11 3.24 16.88
C ALA A 410 1.78 3.36 16.09
N ARG A 411 0.99 4.42 16.32
CA ARG A 411 -0.37 4.60 15.76
C ARG A 411 -0.58 5.94 15.07
N VAL A 412 0.44 6.81 15.12
CA VAL A 412 0.43 8.13 14.49
C VAL A 412 1.55 8.16 13.47
N ALA A 413 1.25 8.67 12.27
CA ALA A 413 2.21 8.85 11.20
C ALA A 413 1.84 10.09 10.39
N MET A 414 2.83 10.64 9.69
CA MET A 414 2.60 11.69 8.70
C MET A 414 2.20 11.04 7.37
N VAL A 415 1.39 11.75 6.58
CA VAL A 415 1.02 11.33 5.22
C VAL A 415 2.10 11.80 4.25
N GLY A 416 2.68 10.86 3.50
CA GLY A 416 3.65 11.18 2.44
C GLY A 416 2.97 11.70 1.17
N THR A 417 3.71 12.43 0.35
CA THR A 417 3.29 12.85 -0.99
C THR A 417 4.34 12.37 -1.97
N ILE A 418 3.89 11.72 -3.05
CA ILE A 418 4.73 11.18 -4.12
C ILE A 418 4.63 12.12 -5.32
#